data_AF-A0AAN8FXA5-F1
#
_entry.id   AF-A0AAN8FXA5-F1
#
_cell.length_a   1.000
_cell.length_b   1.000
_cell.length_c   1.000
_cell.angle_alpha   90.00
_cell.angle_beta   90.00
_cell.angle_gamma   90.00
#
_symmetry.space_group_name_H-M   'P 1'
#
loop_
_entity.id
_entity.type
_entity.pdbx_description
1 polymer ?
#
loop_
_entity_poly.entity_id
_entity_poly.type
_entity_poly.pdbx_seq_one_letter_code
_entity_poly.pdbx_strand_id
1 'polypeptide(L)'
;EAIDKSFKESESTEFVGKAVVALASDKKVIKKSGKILMTYDLACEYGFKDLDGGLPMDIRRVTTALEFFGFNRVASITPSFLRIPLWGMHFASYKFPYKIW
;
A
#
# COMPACT_ATOMS: atom_id res chain seq x y z
N GLU A 1 13.22 -14.86 6.82
CA GLU A 1 12.40 -14.20 7.86
C GLU A 1 11.59 -13.02 7.30
N ALA A 2 12.20 -11.96 6.79
CA ALA A 2 11.47 -10.84 6.19
C ALA A 2 10.59 -11.25 4.99
N ILE A 3 11.11 -12.12 4.10
CA ILE A 3 10.36 -12.62 2.94
C ILE A 3 9.13 -13.45 3.39
N ASP A 4 9.30 -14.38 4.33
CA ASP A 4 8.18 -15.17 4.89
C ASP A 4 7.11 -14.28 5.54
N LYS A 5 7.53 -13.22 6.25
CA LYS A 5 6.60 -12.23 6.80
C LYS A 5 5.83 -11.52 5.68
N SER A 6 6.51 -11.08 4.63
CA SER A 6 5.88 -10.45 3.47
C SER A 6 4.86 -11.34 2.77
N PHE A 7 5.12 -12.66 2.66
CA PHE A 7 4.16 -13.61 2.10
C PHE A 7 2.97 -13.90 3.04
N LYS A 8 3.16 -13.84 4.35
CA LYS A 8 2.06 -14.00 5.31
C LYS A 8 1.14 -12.79 5.38
N GLU A 9 1.71 -11.59 5.19
CA GLU A 9 0.99 -10.31 5.24
C GLU A 9 0.59 -9.78 3.85
N SER A 10 0.86 -10.54 2.79
CA SER A 10 0.48 -10.18 1.41
C SER A 10 -1.03 -10.29 1.22
N GLU A 11 -1.55 -9.48 0.29
CA GLU A 11 -2.95 -9.56 -0.14
C GLU A 11 -3.25 -10.89 -0.85
N SER A 12 -4.49 -11.39 -0.68
CA SER A 12 -5.00 -12.48 -1.49
C SER A 12 -5.25 -12.04 -2.94
N THR A 13 -5.35 -13.01 -3.86
CA THR A 13 -5.69 -12.69 -5.26
C THR A 13 -7.14 -12.19 -5.37
N GLU A 14 -8.02 -12.66 -4.48
CA GLU A 14 -9.41 -12.23 -4.36
C GLU A 14 -9.54 -10.78 -3.90
N PHE A 15 -8.62 -10.29 -3.07
CA PHE A 15 -8.61 -8.91 -2.62
C PHE A 15 -8.49 -7.91 -3.77
N VAL A 16 -7.59 -8.20 -4.72
CA VAL A 16 -7.45 -7.40 -5.94
C VAL A 16 -8.72 -7.47 -6.78
N GLY A 17 -9.33 -8.65 -6.91
CA GLY A 17 -10.61 -8.83 -7.59
C GLY A 17 -11.74 -7.98 -6.98
N LYS A 18 -11.83 -7.91 -5.64
CA LYS A 18 -12.78 -7.04 -4.92
C LYS A 18 -12.54 -5.57 -5.25
N ALA A 19 -11.30 -5.12 -5.40
CA ALA A 19 -10.98 -3.76 -5.80
C ALA A 19 -11.50 -3.43 -7.21
N VAL A 20 -11.35 -4.37 -8.16
CA VAL A 20 -11.89 -4.22 -9.53
C VAL A 20 -13.42 -4.15 -9.51
N VAL A 21 -14.08 -5.03 -8.76
CA VAL A 21 -15.55 -5.03 -8.61
C VAL A 21 -16.04 -3.72 -7.98
N ALA A 22 -15.35 -3.20 -6.98
CA ALA A 22 -15.68 -1.94 -6.33
C ALA A 22 -15.58 -0.76 -7.31
N LEU A 23 -14.52 -0.70 -8.12
CA LEU A 23 -14.38 0.31 -9.18
C LEU A 23 -15.46 0.17 -10.26
N ALA A 24 -15.76 -1.05 -10.70
CA ALA A 24 -16.79 -1.31 -11.71
C ALA A 24 -18.20 -0.92 -11.23
N SER A 25 -18.44 -1.01 -9.93
CA SER A 25 -19.72 -0.66 -9.30
C SER A 25 -19.84 0.84 -8.97
N ASP A 26 -18.75 1.60 -8.98
CA ASP A 26 -18.76 3.03 -8.68
C ASP A 26 -19.31 3.85 -9.87
N LYS A 27 -20.49 4.45 -9.68
CA LYS A 27 -21.12 5.36 -10.65
C LYS A 27 -20.25 6.58 -11.01
N LYS A 28 -19.26 6.93 -10.19
CA LYS A 28 -18.34 8.05 -10.38
C LYS A 28 -16.92 7.61 -10.75
N VAL A 29 -16.72 6.35 -11.17
CA VAL A 29 -15.41 5.76 -11.48
C VAL A 29 -14.58 6.59 -12.47
N ILE A 30 -15.23 7.32 -13.39
CA ILE A 30 -14.55 8.19 -14.35
C ILE A 30 -13.64 9.25 -13.68
N LYS A 31 -13.93 9.66 -12.44
CA LYS A 31 -13.08 10.59 -11.67
C LYS A 31 -11.72 9.99 -11.26
N LYS A 32 -11.61 8.67 -11.34
CA LYS A 32 -10.42 7.88 -10.99
C LYS A 32 -9.63 7.44 -12.23
N SER A 33 -10.16 7.63 -13.44
CA SER A 33 -9.45 7.33 -14.68
C SER A 33 -8.14 8.14 -14.82
N GLY A 34 -7.13 7.51 -15.44
CA GLY A 34 -5.81 8.12 -15.64
C GLY A 34 -4.92 8.16 -14.40
N LYS A 35 -5.26 7.44 -13.32
CA LYS A 35 -4.51 7.40 -12.06
C LYS A 35 -4.07 5.99 -11.73
N ILE A 36 -2.95 5.88 -11.02
CA ILE A 36 -2.53 4.64 -10.35
C ILE A 36 -3.25 4.61 -9.00
N LEU A 37 -4.02 3.56 -8.76
CA LEU A 37 -4.81 3.38 -7.53
C LEU A 37 -4.24 2.19 -6.75
N MET A 38 -3.98 2.39 -5.46
CA MET A 38 -3.54 1.31 -4.57
C MET A 38 -4.74 0.51 -4.07
N THR A 39 -4.65 -0.82 -4.10
CA THR A 39 -5.72 -1.74 -3.67
C THR A 39 -6.13 -1.50 -2.23
N TYR A 40 -5.17 -1.30 -1.32
CA TYR A 40 -5.43 -0.94 0.08
C TYR A 40 -6.26 0.36 0.22
N ASP A 41 -5.95 1.38 -0.57
CA ASP A 41 -6.68 2.65 -0.50
C ASP A 41 -8.11 2.51 -1.01
N LEU A 42 -8.31 1.70 -2.05
CA LEU A 42 -9.65 1.36 -2.53
C LEU A 42 -10.43 0.54 -1.51
N ALA A 43 -9.77 -0.35 -0.77
CA ALA A 43 -10.39 -1.12 0.31
C ALA A 43 -10.87 -0.21 1.45
N CYS A 44 -10.06 0.77 1.85
CA CYS A 44 -10.48 1.78 2.82
C CYS A 44 -11.63 2.65 2.30
N GLU A 45 -11.59 3.06 1.04
CA GLU A 45 -12.58 3.96 0.45
C GLU A 45 -13.94 3.28 0.20
N TYR A 46 -13.92 2.05 -0.32
CA TYR A 46 -15.13 1.28 -0.64
C TYR A 46 -15.56 0.30 0.44
N GLY A 47 -14.76 0.15 1.51
CA GLY A 47 -15.12 -0.63 2.70
C GLY A 47 -15.06 -2.16 2.52
N PHE A 48 -14.33 -2.67 1.53
CA PHE A 48 -14.11 -4.12 1.39
C PHE A 48 -12.87 -4.56 2.16
N LYS A 49 -12.82 -5.85 2.48
CA LYS A 49 -11.76 -6.48 3.27
C LYS A 49 -11.25 -7.74 2.58
N ASP A 50 -10.09 -8.22 3.00
CA ASP A 50 -9.52 -9.48 2.53
C ASP A 50 -10.30 -10.69 3.10
N LEU A 51 -9.95 -11.92 2.68
CA LEU A 51 -10.62 -13.17 3.05
C LEU A 51 -10.61 -13.43 4.56
N ASP A 52 -9.58 -12.97 5.25
CA ASP A 52 -9.41 -13.05 6.70
C ASP A 52 -10.24 -12.01 7.47
N GLY A 53 -10.96 -11.12 6.75
CA GLY A 53 -11.73 -10.03 7.34
C GLY A 53 -10.87 -8.85 7.81
N GLY A 54 -9.59 -8.84 7.47
CA GLY A 54 -8.63 -7.78 7.72
C GLY A 54 -8.39 -6.87 6.51
N LEU A 55 -7.45 -5.94 6.68
CA LEU A 55 -6.85 -5.21 5.57
C LEU A 55 -5.41 -5.71 5.42
N PRO A 56 -4.93 -5.93 4.18
CA PRO A 56 -3.58 -6.39 3.95
C PRO A 56 -2.55 -5.30 4.29
N MET A 57 -1.26 -5.62 4.13
CA MET A 57 -0.18 -4.65 4.31
C MET A 57 -0.38 -3.39 3.45
N ASP A 58 -0.26 -2.21 4.06
CA ASP A 58 -0.19 -0.95 3.32
C ASP A 58 1.25 -0.59 3.00
N ILE A 59 1.57 -0.56 1.71
CA ILE A 59 2.89 -0.19 1.18
C ILE A 59 3.28 1.27 1.49
N ARG A 60 2.30 2.14 1.73
CA ARG A 60 2.54 3.55 2.03
C ARG A 60 2.76 3.80 3.52
N ARG A 61 2.59 2.83 4.41
CA ARG A 61 2.87 3.04 5.84
C ARG A 61 4.37 3.19 6.07
N VAL A 62 4.74 4.19 6.88
CA VAL A 62 6.15 4.40 7.24
C VAL A 62 6.71 3.20 8.00
N THR A 63 5.89 2.53 8.82
CA THR A 63 6.29 1.28 9.48
C THR A 63 6.74 0.23 8.48
N THR A 64 5.95 0.00 7.43
CA THR A 64 6.26 -0.98 6.36
C THR A 64 7.56 -0.62 5.64
N ALA A 65 7.74 0.66 5.30
CA ALA A 65 8.96 1.13 4.64
C ALA A 65 10.21 0.95 5.53
N LEU A 66 10.11 1.30 6.82
CA LEU A 66 11.22 1.13 7.76
C LEU A 66 11.59 -0.34 7.97
N GLU A 67 10.59 -1.24 8.04
CA GLU A 67 10.83 -2.68 8.09
C GLU A 67 11.52 -3.18 6.82
N PHE A 68 11.09 -2.72 5.65
CA PHE A 68 11.70 -3.05 4.37
C PHE A 68 13.19 -2.63 4.30
N PHE A 69 13.54 -1.48 4.87
CA PHE A 69 14.93 -1.01 4.96
C PHE A 69 15.71 -1.56 6.17
N GLY A 70 15.11 -2.45 6.98
CA GLY A 70 15.77 -3.11 8.12
C GLY A 70 15.77 -2.33 9.44
N PHE A 71 15.12 -1.17 9.51
CA PHE A 71 15.02 -0.33 10.70
C PHE A 71 13.91 -0.78 11.67
N ASN A 72 13.90 -2.07 12.06
CA ASN A 72 12.84 -2.69 12.87
C ASN A 72 12.57 -1.99 14.22
N ARG A 73 13.61 -1.45 14.88
CA ARG A 73 13.46 -0.70 16.14
C ARG A 73 12.74 0.63 15.97
N VAL A 74 12.93 1.28 14.83
CA VAL A 74 12.28 2.56 14.54
C VAL A 74 10.85 2.31 14.06
N ALA A 75 10.65 1.23 13.30
CA ALA A 75 9.33 0.79 12.85
C ALA A 75 8.36 0.55 14.01
N SER A 76 8.81 -0.05 15.12
CA SER A 76 7.96 -0.33 16.29
C SER A 76 7.53 0.93 17.06
N ILE A 77 8.31 2.01 16.99
CA ILE A 77 8.03 3.29 17.66
C ILE A 77 7.18 4.21 16.77
N THR A 78 7.23 3.99 15.45
CA THR A 78 6.56 4.85 14.49
C THR A 78 5.04 4.65 14.55
N PRO A 79 4.24 5.73 14.65
CA PRO A 79 2.79 5.61 14.69
C PRO A 79 2.23 4.98 13.42
N SER A 80 1.25 4.08 13.60
CA SER A 80 0.60 3.33 12.53
C SER A 80 -0.17 4.17 11.51
N PHE A 81 -0.56 5.39 11.89
CA PHE A 81 -1.28 6.32 11.03
C PHE A 81 -0.36 7.11 10.07
N LEU A 82 0.96 7.07 10.27
CA LEU A 82 1.90 7.81 9.45
C LEU A 82 2.08 7.12 8.09
N ARG A 83 1.68 7.82 7.03
CA ARG A 83 1.72 7.31 5.65
C ARG A 83 2.57 8.22 4.78
N ILE A 84 3.34 7.61 3.89
CA ILE A 84 4.12 8.25 2.85
C ILE A 84 3.14 8.87 1.84
N PRO A 85 3.24 10.18 1.56
CA PRO A 85 2.47 10.83 0.51
C PRO A 85 2.77 10.23 -0.87
N LEU A 86 1.81 10.31 -1.80
CA LEU A 86 1.98 9.75 -3.15
C LEU A 86 3.19 10.33 -3.91
N TRP A 87 3.49 11.61 -3.72
CA TRP A 87 4.69 12.22 -4.30
C TRP A 87 5.99 11.65 -3.70
N GLY A 88 5.96 11.21 -2.44
CA GLY A 88 7.09 10.54 -1.78
C GLY A 88 7.39 9.18 -2.41
N MET A 89 6.33 8.43 -2.76
CA MET A 89 6.46 7.14 -3.46
C MET A 89 7.12 7.27 -4.84
N HIS A 90 6.89 8.39 -5.54
CA HIS A 90 7.54 8.65 -6.83
C HIS A 90 9.08 8.76 -6.71
N PHE A 91 9.59 9.35 -5.61
CA PHE A 91 11.03 9.44 -5.39
C PHE A 91 11.69 8.08 -5.18
N ALA A 92 10.99 7.13 -4.56
CA ALA A 92 11.50 5.76 -4.40
C ALA A 92 11.68 5.03 -5.74
N SER A 93 10.89 5.39 -6.75
CA SER A 93 10.96 4.82 -8.11
C SER A 93 11.90 5.59 -9.05
N TYR A 94 12.60 6.62 -8.56
CA TYR A 94 13.37 7.51 -9.42
C TYR A 94 14.64 6.83 -9.93
N LYS A 95 14.74 6.65 -11.25
CA LYS A 95 15.79 5.89 -11.94
C LYS A 95 17.17 6.55 -11.89
N PHE A 96 17.23 7.87 -11.70
CA PHE A 96 18.48 8.62 -11.65
C PHE A 96 18.82 8.90 -10.19
N PRO A 97 19.73 8.14 -9.56
CA PRO A 97 20.13 8.44 -8.20
C PRO A 97 20.67 9.86 -8.18
N TYR A 98 20.11 10.69 -7.30
CA TYR A 98 20.69 11.98 -7.00
C TYR A 98 22.13 11.69 -6.51
N LYS A 99 23.13 12.03 -7.31
CA LYS A 99 24.47 12.24 -6.78
C LYS A 99 24.38 13.54 -5.99
N ILE A 100 24.10 13.43 -4.69
CA ILE A 100 24.45 14.51 -3.76
C ILE A 100 25.97 14.39 -3.59
N TRP A 101 26.67 14.92 -4.59
CA TRP A 101 28.13 15.09 -4.70
C TRP A 101 28.97 13.81 -4.58
#